data_AF-A0A956SZV3-F1
#
_entry.id   AF-A0A956SZV3-F1
#
_cell.length_a   1.000
_cell.length_b   1.000
_cell.length_c   1.000
_cell.angle_alpha   90.00
_cell.angle_beta   90.00
_cell.angle_gamma   90.00
#
_symmetry.space_group_name_H-M   'P 1'
#
loop_
_entity.id
_entity.type
_entity.pdbx_description
1 polymer ?
#
loop_
_entity_poly.entity_id
_entity_poly.type
_entity_poly.pdbx_seq_one_letter_code
_entity_poly.pdbx_strand_id
1 'polypeptide(L)'
;MSQSQTVAEKELPRWDLSDLYSGVDDPKIDEDLDKLEKAAGEFQSSYEGKILQGELSSADLRKALDEFESMISLSTRVGSYASSHYSTKTTDAKRGALLQKIRERSSRVSTKLIFFDLELGDVPEEVFSGYLGAQELSAYKHYLTVQREYAKYHLSQAEETVLEETANCRGRAFRRL
;
A
#
# COMPACT_ATOMS: atom_id res chain seq x y z
N MET A 1 3.22 51.92 -28.59
CA MET A 1 4.24 51.08 -27.94
C MET A 1 3.60 50.52 -26.67
N SER A 2 3.11 49.28 -26.73
CA SER A 2 2.40 48.64 -25.62
C SER A 2 3.43 48.20 -24.58
N GLN A 3 3.35 48.72 -23.37
CA GLN A 3 4.19 48.29 -22.25
C GLN A 3 3.72 46.92 -21.78
N SER A 4 4.49 45.88 -22.04
CA SER A 4 4.31 44.57 -21.39
C SER A 4 4.69 44.72 -19.91
N GLN A 5 3.69 44.75 -19.03
CA GLN A 5 3.92 44.58 -17.60
C GLN A 5 4.39 43.15 -17.34
N THR A 6 5.64 43.00 -16.92
CA THR A 6 6.16 41.76 -16.34
C THR A 6 5.47 41.57 -15.00
N VAL A 7 4.47 40.69 -14.94
CA VAL A 7 3.88 40.24 -13.68
C VAL A 7 4.98 39.47 -12.96
N ALA A 8 5.47 40.00 -11.83
CA ALA A 8 6.36 39.24 -10.95
C ALA A 8 5.64 37.93 -10.58
N GLU A 9 6.28 36.78 -10.88
CA GLU A 9 5.78 35.47 -10.47
C GLU A 9 5.68 35.45 -8.95
N LYS A 10 4.49 35.74 -8.44
CA LYS A 10 4.17 35.58 -7.03
C LYS A 10 4.23 34.08 -6.76
N GLU A 11 5.29 33.60 -6.11
CA GLU A 11 5.40 32.21 -5.71
C GLU A 11 4.16 31.84 -4.88
N LEU A 12 3.37 30.91 -5.41
CA LEU A 12 2.21 30.37 -4.71
C LEU A 12 2.71 29.58 -3.49
N PRO A 13 1.99 29.61 -2.36
CA PRO A 13 2.33 28.80 -1.21
C PRO A 13 2.40 27.33 -1.61
N ARG A 14 3.46 26.64 -1.17
CA ARG A 14 3.67 25.21 -1.39
C ARG A 14 3.56 24.48 -0.07
N TRP A 15 3.11 23.23 -0.13
CA TRP A 15 3.16 22.35 1.03
C TRP A 15 4.61 22.01 1.35
N ASP A 16 4.95 22.10 2.63
CA ASP A 16 6.20 21.56 3.14
C ASP A 16 6.01 20.05 3.34
N LEU A 17 6.84 19.27 2.68
CA LEU A 17 6.84 17.79 2.76
C LEU A 17 8.15 17.26 3.37
N SER A 18 9.01 18.15 3.88
CA SER A 18 10.32 17.79 4.42
C SER A 18 10.25 16.92 5.68
N ASP A 19 9.11 16.96 6.40
CA ASP A 19 8.80 16.03 7.50
C ASP A 19 8.71 14.56 7.04
N LEU A 20 8.42 14.32 5.76
CA LEU A 20 8.37 12.98 5.16
C LEU A 20 9.71 12.62 4.52
N TYR A 21 10.13 13.39 3.52
CA TYR A 21 11.38 13.21 2.79
C TYR A 21 11.92 14.56 2.31
N SER A 22 13.24 14.70 2.23
CA SER A 22 13.90 15.96 1.87
C SER A 22 13.78 16.35 0.40
N GLY A 23 13.38 15.42 -0.48
CA GLY A 23 13.27 15.67 -1.92
C GLY A 23 13.13 14.41 -2.75
N VAL A 24 13.24 14.54 -4.08
CA VAL A 24 13.15 13.40 -5.02
C VAL A 24 14.34 12.45 -4.94
N ASP A 25 15.47 12.98 -4.51
CA ASP A 25 16.76 12.30 -4.43
C ASP A 25 17.09 11.90 -2.97
N ASP A 26 16.10 11.90 -2.06
CA ASP A 26 16.29 11.48 -0.67
C ASP A 26 16.54 9.96 -0.61
N PRO A 27 17.71 9.50 -0.13
CA PRO A 27 18.04 8.08 -0.06
C PRO A 27 17.09 7.27 0.82
N LYS A 28 16.44 7.91 1.81
CA LYS A 28 15.47 7.25 2.69
C LYS A 28 14.28 6.68 1.92
N ILE A 29 13.95 7.23 0.76
CA ILE A 29 12.88 6.70 -0.08
C ILE A 29 13.23 5.29 -0.55
N ASP A 30 14.44 5.11 -1.08
CA ASP A 30 14.87 3.79 -1.55
C ASP A 30 15.09 2.82 -0.39
N GLU A 31 15.60 3.29 0.76
CA GLU A 31 15.70 2.48 1.98
C GLU A 31 14.33 1.97 2.46
N ASP A 32 13.31 2.84 2.49
CA ASP A 32 11.95 2.47 2.90
C ASP A 32 11.31 1.49 1.89
N LEU A 33 11.54 1.69 0.59
CA LEU A 33 11.02 0.80 -0.47
C LEU A 33 11.69 -0.58 -0.44
N ASP A 34 13.00 -0.64 -0.21
CA ASP A 34 13.75 -1.89 -0.06
C ASP A 34 13.31 -2.63 1.21
N LYS A 35 13.09 -1.90 2.32
CA LYS A 35 12.53 -2.46 3.56
C LYS A 35 11.15 -3.05 3.33
N LEU A 36 10.27 -2.36 2.60
CA LEU A 36 8.93 -2.85 2.25
C LEU A 36 8.99 -4.14 1.43
N GLU A 37 9.78 -4.17 0.36
CA GLU A 37 9.85 -5.35 -0.52
C GLU A 37 10.42 -6.58 0.19
N LYS A 38 11.39 -6.37 1.10
CA LYS A 38 11.93 -7.42 1.95
C LYS A 38 10.88 -7.91 2.94
N ALA A 39 10.26 -7.01 3.70
CA ALA A 39 9.23 -7.34 4.68
C ALA A 39 8.07 -8.11 4.04
N ALA A 40 7.61 -7.69 2.87
CA ALA A 40 6.54 -8.38 2.14
C ALA A 40 6.94 -9.80 1.71
N GLY A 41 8.20 -10.02 1.32
CA GLY A 41 8.70 -11.36 0.99
C GLY A 41 8.81 -12.28 2.22
N GLU A 42 9.28 -11.74 3.34
CA GLU A 42 9.35 -12.46 4.62
C GLU A 42 7.94 -12.79 5.14
N PHE A 43 7.01 -11.84 5.03
CA PHE A 43 5.62 -11.99 5.40
C PHE A 43 4.92 -13.08 4.59
N GLN A 44 5.04 -13.03 3.26
CA GLN A 44 4.50 -14.06 2.37
C GLN A 44 5.05 -15.45 2.74
N SER A 45 6.37 -15.58 2.86
CA SER A 45 7.00 -16.86 3.20
C SER A 45 6.58 -17.40 4.58
N SER A 46 6.21 -16.51 5.50
CA SER A 46 5.87 -16.87 6.88
C SER A 46 4.42 -17.29 7.03
N TYR A 47 3.49 -16.70 6.28
CA TYR A 47 2.05 -16.84 6.53
C TYR A 47 1.23 -17.43 5.38
N GLU A 48 1.73 -17.39 4.14
CA GLU A 48 0.99 -17.92 2.98
C GLU A 48 0.67 -19.40 3.15
N GLY A 49 -0.58 -19.75 2.89
CA GLY A 49 -1.21 -21.05 3.06
C GLY A 49 -1.63 -21.39 4.49
N LYS A 50 -1.02 -20.79 5.51
CA LYS A 50 -1.23 -21.18 6.92
C LYS A 50 -2.49 -20.57 7.53
N ILE A 51 -2.89 -19.39 7.05
CA ILE A 51 -4.08 -18.70 7.55
C ILE A 51 -5.31 -19.47 7.12
N LEU A 52 -5.38 -19.84 5.84
CA LEU A 52 -6.48 -20.63 5.28
C LEU A 52 -6.63 -21.98 5.98
N GLN A 53 -5.53 -22.63 6.31
CA GLN A 53 -5.53 -23.92 7.02
C GLN A 53 -5.93 -23.81 8.49
N GLY A 54 -6.09 -22.59 9.03
CA GLY A 54 -6.42 -22.34 10.42
C GLY A 54 -5.29 -22.72 11.38
N GLU A 55 -4.05 -22.75 10.91
CA GLU A 55 -2.88 -23.12 11.71
C GLU A 55 -2.37 -21.98 12.59
N LEU A 56 -2.80 -20.74 12.33
CA LEU A 56 -2.41 -19.58 13.11
C LEU A 56 -3.19 -19.52 14.42
N SER A 57 -2.46 -19.38 15.53
CA SER A 57 -3.07 -18.98 16.80
C SER A 57 -3.56 -17.52 16.72
N SER A 58 -4.50 -17.11 17.58
CA SER A 58 -4.94 -15.71 17.65
C SER A 58 -3.80 -14.74 17.97
N ALA A 59 -2.80 -15.19 18.72
CA ALA A 59 -1.60 -14.41 19.03
C ALA A 59 -0.66 -14.26 17.82
N ASP A 60 -0.57 -15.28 16.98
CA ASP A 60 0.24 -15.20 15.75
C ASP A 60 -0.47 -14.41 14.66
N LEU A 61 -1.80 -14.54 14.53
CA LEU A 61 -2.59 -13.67 13.66
C LEU A 61 -2.46 -12.20 14.10
N ARG A 62 -2.42 -11.93 15.41
CA ARG A 62 -2.18 -10.57 15.92
C ARG A 62 -0.86 -10.00 15.43
N LYS A 63 0.24 -10.77 15.53
CA LYS A 63 1.55 -10.35 15.01
C LYS A 63 1.51 -10.11 13.50
N ALA A 64 0.88 -11.02 12.75
CA ALA A 64 0.72 -10.86 11.31
C ALA A 64 -0.05 -9.58 10.95
N LEU A 65 -1.11 -9.23 11.69
CA LEU A 65 -1.84 -7.98 11.49
C LEU A 65 -1.00 -6.74 11.83
N ASP A 66 -0.23 -6.76 12.92
CA ASP A 66 0.65 -5.65 13.30
C ASP A 66 1.75 -5.43 12.23
N GLU A 67 2.31 -6.52 11.68
CA GLU A 67 3.29 -6.49 10.58
C GLU A 67 2.66 -5.97 9.28
N PHE A 68 1.47 -6.46 8.93
CA PHE A 68 0.72 -6.03 7.76
C PHE A 68 0.38 -4.54 7.82
N GLU A 69 -0.15 -4.06 8.96
CA GLU A 69 -0.44 -2.64 9.18
C GLU A 69 0.80 -1.77 9.03
N SER A 70 1.94 -2.22 9.58
CA SER A 70 3.22 -1.51 9.47
C SER A 70 3.67 -1.36 8.01
N MET A 71 3.50 -2.40 7.19
CA MET A 71 3.81 -2.36 5.76
C MET A 71 2.86 -1.43 4.99
N ILE A 72 1.54 -1.53 5.23
CA ILE A 72 0.55 -0.67 4.57
C ILE A 72 0.77 0.79 4.94
N SER A 73 1.06 1.09 6.21
CA SER A 73 1.37 2.44 6.69
C SER A 73 2.60 3.03 5.99
N LEU A 74 3.69 2.27 5.91
CA LEU A 74 4.92 2.70 5.25
C LEU A 74 4.73 2.90 3.73
N SER A 75 4.05 1.96 3.06
CA SER A 75 3.70 2.07 1.63
C SER A 75 2.83 3.29 1.36
N THR A 76 1.82 3.53 2.21
CA THR A 76 0.93 4.69 2.13
C THR A 76 1.70 5.99 2.32
N ARG A 77 2.64 6.05 3.27
CA ARG A 77 3.48 7.23 3.52
C ARG A 77 4.32 7.60 2.29
N VAL A 78 5.08 6.64 1.75
CA VAL A 78 5.93 6.86 0.57
C VAL A 78 5.09 7.24 -0.66
N GLY A 79 3.97 6.55 -0.89
CA GLY A 79 3.05 6.83 -1.99
C GLY A 79 2.40 8.21 -1.89
N SER A 80 1.98 8.61 -0.69
CA SER A 80 1.37 9.92 -0.44
C SER A 80 2.34 11.06 -0.67
N TYR A 81 3.60 10.89 -0.23
CA TYR A 81 4.67 11.85 -0.52
C TYR A 81 4.87 12.03 -2.03
N ALA A 82 5.04 10.94 -2.77
CA ALA A 82 5.32 11.04 -4.21
C ALA A 82 4.15 11.62 -5.00
N SER A 83 2.91 11.24 -4.64
CA SER A 83 1.70 11.81 -5.24
C SER A 83 1.61 13.32 -4.96
N SER A 84 1.76 13.74 -3.70
CA SER A 84 1.69 15.16 -3.31
C SER A 84 2.82 15.97 -3.94
N HIS A 85 4.04 15.44 -3.95
CA HIS A 85 5.19 16.08 -4.55
C HIS A 85 5.04 16.23 -6.07
N TYR A 86 4.50 15.22 -6.77
CA TYR A 86 4.18 15.30 -8.19
C TYR A 86 3.09 16.34 -8.49
N SER A 87 2.02 16.37 -7.70
CA SER A 87 0.88 17.29 -7.90
C SER A 87 1.26 18.76 -7.83
N THR A 88 2.34 19.13 -7.12
CA THR A 88 2.79 20.53 -7.07
C THR A 88 3.52 20.98 -8.35
N LYS A 89 4.00 20.06 -9.20
CA LYS A 89 4.57 20.37 -10.53
C LYS A 89 4.55 19.14 -11.44
N THR A 90 3.45 18.94 -12.16
CA THR A 90 3.19 17.73 -12.96
C THR A 90 4.02 17.63 -14.24
N THR A 91 4.63 18.74 -14.70
CA THR A 91 5.54 18.80 -15.86
C THR A 91 6.98 18.44 -15.52
N ASP A 92 7.31 18.26 -14.23
CA ASP A 92 8.65 17.90 -13.78
C ASP A 92 8.94 16.40 -13.99
N ALA A 93 9.91 16.10 -14.84
CA ALA A 93 10.28 14.74 -15.19
C ALA A 93 10.80 13.93 -14.00
N LYS A 94 11.57 14.53 -13.08
CA LYS A 94 12.13 13.81 -11.91
C LYS A 94 11.01 13.40 -10.96
N ARG A 95 10.03 14.28 -10.75
CA ARG A 95 8.86 13.99 -9.89
C ARG A 95 7.98 12.91 -10.49
N GLY A 96 7.76 12.97 -11.80
CA GLY A 96 7.04 11.94 -12.55
C GLY A 96 7.75 10.58 -12.48
N ALA A 97 9.07 10.55 -12.62
CA ALA A 97 9.88 9.33 -12.51
C ALA A 97 9.82 8.73 -11.10
N LEU A 98 9.90 9.56 -10.05
CA LEU A 98 9.74 9.11 -8.66
C LEU A 98 8.37 8.46 -8.41
N LEU A 99 7.30 9.11 -8.84
CA LEU A 99 5.94 8.57 -8.69
C LEU A 99 5.79 7.22 -9.41
N GLN A 100 6.35 7.10 -10.62
CA GLN A 100 6.35 5.85 -11.38
C GLN A 100 7.14 4.75 -10.67
N LYS A 101 8.37 5.06 -10.20
CA LYS A 101 9.21 4.14 -9.41
C LYS A 101 8.41 3.60 -8.23
N ILE A 102 7.82 4.47 -7.42
CA ILE A 102 7.07 4.07 -6.23
C ILE A 102 5.85 3.20 -6.60
N ARG A 103 5.10 3.52 -7.66
CA ARG A 103 3.98 2.69 -8.11
C ARG A 103 4.41 1.28 -8.51
N GLU A 104 5.56 1.14 -9.19
CA GLU A 104 6.11 -0.15 -9.58
C GLU A 104 6.57 -0.97 -8.37
N ARG A 105 7.30 -0.34 -7.44
CA ARG A 105 7.72 -0.97 -6.18
C ARG A 105 6.50 -1.40 -5.35
N SER A 106 5.53 -0.50 -5.15
CA SER A 106 4.31 -0.77 -4.39
C SER A 106 3.48 -1.89 -5.02
N SER A 107 3.39 -1.97 -6.35
CA SER A 107 2.69 -3.07 -7.02
C SER A 107 3.33 -4.43 -6.73
N ARG A 108 4.67 -4.52 -6.74
CA ARG A 108 5.40 -5.74 -6.34
C ARG A 108 5.20 -6.11 -4.86
N VAL A 109 5.01 -5.13 -4.00
CA VAL A 109 4.68 -5.37 -2.59
C VAL A 109 3.24 -5.88 -2.49
N SER A 110 2.28 -5.21 -3.13
CA SER A 110 0.87 -5.60 -3.12
C SER A 110 0.67 -7.04 -3.59
N THR A 111 1.32 -7.47 -4.68
CA THR A 111 1.17 -8.85 -5.19
C THR A 111 1.58 -9.91 -4.17
N LYS A 112 2.61 -9.63 -3.35
CA LYS A 112 3.06 -10.51 -2.27
C LYS A 112 2.12 -10.51 -1.06
N LEU A 113 1.22 -9.54 -0.94
CA LEU A 113 0.32 -9.38 0.20
C LEU A 113 -1.12 -9.80 -0.12
N ILE A 114 -1.49 -9.96 -1.40
CA ILE A 114 -2.85 -10.34 -1.84
C ILE A 114 -3.35 -11.61 -1.13
N PHE A 115 -2.50 -12.62 -0.95
CA PHE A 115 -2.89 -13.87 -0.30
C PHE A 115 -3.48 -13.62 1.10
N PHE A 116 -3.03 -12.58 1.81
CA PHE A 116 -3.41 -12.35 3.19
C PHE A 116 -4.90 -12.02 3.32
N ASP A 117 -5.38 -11.05 2.53
CA ASP A 117 -6.79 -10.68 2.53
C ASP A 117 -7.67 -11.83 1.99
N LEU A 118 -7.17 -12.59 1.00
CA LEU A 118 -7.86 -13.76 0.45
C LEU A 118 -8.02 -14.86 1.49
N GLU A 119 -6.92 -15.33 2.07
CA GLU A 119 -6.94 -16.42 3.04
C GLU A 119 -7.71 -16.04 4.30
N LEU A 120 -7.56 -14.81 4.78
CA LEU A 120 -8.32 -14.30 5.92
C LEU A 120 -9.83 -14.24 5.63
N GLY A 121 -10.20 -13.91 4.39
CA GLY A 121 -11.58 -13.93 3.91
C GLY A 121 -12.17 -15.34 3.83
N ASP A 122 -11.33 -16.34 3.52
CA ASP A 122 -11.73 -17.72 3.22
C ASP A 122 -11.53 -18.72 4.37
N VAL A 123 -10.99 -18.30 5.52
CA VAL A 123 -10.81 -19.21 6.67
C VAL A 123 -12.13 -19.87 7.09
N PRO A 124 -12.12 -21.11 7.64
CA PRO A 124 -13.33 -21.75 8.14
C PRO A 124 -14.07 -20.91 9.19
N GLU A 125 -15.39 -21.01 9.24
CA GLU A 125 -16.24 -20.14 10.08
C GLU A 125 -15.97 -20.33 11.58
N GLU A 126 -15.63 -21.55 11.98
CA GLU A 126 -15.27 -21.91 13.35
C GLU A 126 -13.98 -21.20 13.78
N VAL A 127 -12.98 -21.14 12.89
CA VAL A 127 -11.70 -20.47 13.12
C VAL A 127 -11.91 -18.95 13.20
N PHE A 128 -12.68 -18.40 12.26
CA PHE A 128 -12.99 -16.97 12.22
C PHE A 128 -13.76 -16.50 13.46
N SER A 129 -14.76 -17.26 13.89
CA SER A 129 -15.49 -17.00 15.12
C SER A 129 -14.56 -17.02 16.34
N GLY A 130 -13.57 -17.93 16.36
CA GLY A 130 -12.51 -17.95 17.35
C GLY A 130 -11.68 -16.67 17.35
N TYR A 131 -11.27 -16.18 16.18
CA TYR A 131 -10.53 -14.92 16.04
C TYR A 131 -11.34 -13.71 16.51
N LEU A 132 -12.63 -13.63 16.16
CA LEU A 132 -13.51 -12.56 16.64
C LEU A 132 -13.76 -12.62 18.15
N GLY A 133 -13.66 -13.80 18.76
CA GLY A 133 -13.77 -14.01 20.20
C GLY A 133 -12.52 -13.62 20.99
N ALA A 134 -11.34 -13.67 20.37
CA ALA A 134 -10.06 -13.43 21.04
C ALA A 134 -9.91 -11.98 21.52
N GLN A 135 -9.37 -11.80 22.73
CA GLN A 135 -9.18 -10.48 23.33
C GLN A 135 -8.02 -9.72 22.67
N GLU A 136 -7.00 -10.45 22.25
CA GLU A 136 -5.79 -9.96 21.59
C GLU A 136 -6.08 -9.31 20.24
N LEU A 137 -7.14 -9.76 19.56
CA LEU A 137 -7.60 -9.27 18.27
C LEU A 137 -8.70 -8.20 18.38
N SER A 138 -9.03 -7.75 19.59
CA SER A 138 -10.09 -6.76 19.83
C SER A 138 -9.94 -5.48 19.03
N ALA A 139 -8.70 -4.99 18.85
CA ALA A 139 -8.40 -3.80 18.05
C ALA A 139 -8.71 -4.00 16.55
N TYR A 140 -8.58 -5.22 16.05
CA TYR A 140 -8.76 -5.55 14.63
C TYR A 140 -10.13 -6.16 14.30
N LYS A 141 -11.04 -6.34 15.27
CA LYS A 141 -12.36 -6.95 15.03
C LYS A 141 -13.11 -6.31 13.87
N HIS A 142 -13.13 -4.98 13.80
CA HIS A 142 -13.80 -4.28 12.71
C HIS A 142 -13.18 -4.62 11.35
N TYR A 143 -11.85 -4.58 11.25
CA TYR A 143 -11.13 -4.97 10.03
C TYR A 143 -11.45 -6.42 9.64
N LEU A 144 -11.37 -7.37 10.58
CA LEU A 144 -11.69 -8.78 10.33
C LEU A 144 -13.11 -8.98 9.80
N THR A 145 -14.11 -8.35 10.43
CA THR A 145 -15.50 -8.41 9.97
C THR A 145 -15.66 -7.87 8.57
N VAL A 146 -15.05 -6.71 8.28
CA VAL A 146 -15.10 -6.09 6.96
C VAL A 146 -14.44 -7.00 5.92
N GLN A 147 -13.25 -7.54 6.19
CA GLN A 147 -12.58 -8.48 5.26
C GLN A 147 -13.45 -9.68 4.93
N ARG A 148 -14.14 -10.25 5.93
CA ARG A 148 -15.07 -11.37 5.72
C ARG A 148 -16.28 -11.00 4.86
N GLU A 149 -16.77 -9.78 4.99
CA GLU A 149 -17.85 -9.28 4.14
C GLU A 149 -17.39 -9.11 2.69
N TYR A 150 -16.17 -8.60 2.49
CA TYR A 150 -15.57 -8.39 1.18
C TYR A 150 -15.09 -9.66 0.48
N ALA A 151 -14.82 -10.74 1.23
CA ALA A 151 -14.40 -12.03 0.70
C ALA A 151 -15.32 -12.57 -0.41
N LYS A 152 -16.61 -12.25 -0.34
CA LYS A 152 -17.64 -12.62 -1.34
C LYS A 152 -17.40 -12.02 -2.73
N TYR A 153 -16.57 -10.97 -2.81
CA TYR A 153 -16.23 -10.24 -4.01
C TYR A 153 -14.79 -10.47 -4.46
N HIS A 154 -14.03 -11.30 -3.74
CA HIS A 154 -12.67 -11.65 -4.13
C HIS A 154 -12.69 -12.59 -5.34
N LEU A 155 -11.75 -12.37 -6.25
CA LEU A 155 -11.42 -13.33 -7.30
C LEU A 155 -10.40 -14.36 -6.78
N SER A 156 -10.03 -15.32 -7.63
CA SER A 156 -8.93 -16.22 -7.28
C SER A 156 -7.62 -15.44 -7.13
N GLN A 157 -6.69 -15.96 -6.32
CA GLN A 157 -5.37 -15.33 -6.11
C GLN A 157 -4.63 -15.02 -7.42
N ALA A 158 -4.73 -15.92 -8.41
CA ALA A 158 -4.14 -15.70 -9.72
C ALA A 158 -4.78 -14.52 -10.46
N GLU A 159 -6.11 -14.38 -10.40
CA GLU A 159 -6.84 -13.29 -11.03
C GLU A 159 -6.55 -11.95 -10.36
N GLU A 160 -6.56 -11.89 -9.02
CA GLU A 160 -6.23 -10.68 -8.26
C GLU A 160 -4.78 -10.24 -8.52
N THR A 161 -3.84 -11.20 -8.60
CA THR A 161 -2.44 -10.90 -8.93
C THR A 161 -2.32 -10.25 -10.31
N VAL A 162 -3.00 -10.80 -11.33
CA VAL A 162 -3.00 -10.23 -12.68
C VAL A 162 -3.64 -8.84 -12.70
N LEU A 163 -4.71 -8.62 -11.94
CA LEU A 163 -5.34 -7.30 -11.83
C LEU A 163 -4.37 -6.27 -11.24
N GLU A 164 -3.65 -6.61 -10.19
CA GLU A 164 -2.67 -5.73 -9.55
C GLU A 164 -1.47 -5.44 -10.47
N GLU A 165 -0.87 -6.48 -11.08
CA GLU A 165 0.27 -6.33 -11.99
C GLU A 165 -0.07 -5.45 -13.21
N THR A 166 -1.29 -5.59 -13.73
CA THR A 166 -1.73 -4.80 -14.89
C THR A 166 -2.36 -3.45 -14.52
N ALA A 167 -2.56 -3.15 -13.23
CA ALA A 167 -3.24 -1.95 -12.77
C ALA A 167 -2.58 -0.66 -13.25
N ASN A 168 -1.24 -0.65 -13.31
CA ASN A 168 -0.43 0.50 -13.72
C ASN A 168 -0.61 0.86 -15.20
N CYS A 169 -1.02 -0.09 -16.05
CA CYS A 169 -1.30 0.11 -17.47
C CYS A 169 -2.82 0.14 -17.79
N ARG A 170 -3.67 -0.01 -16.76
CA ARG A 170 -5.14 0.04 -16.86
C ARG A 170 -5.70 1.19 -16.03
N GLY A 171 -6.48 0.89 -14.99
CA GLY A 171 -7.25 1.88 -14.22
C GLY A 171 -6.38 2.99 -13.61
N ARG A 172 -5.14 2.70 -13.18
CA ARG A 172 -4.24 3.74 -12.64
C ARG A 172 -3.63 4.63 -13.71
N ALA A 173 -3.48 4.14 -14.94
CA ALA A 173 -2.90 4.91 -16.05
C ALA A 173 -3.77 6.14 -16.38
N PHE A 174 -5.09 5.95 -16.43
CA PHE A 174 -6.04 6.99 -16.78
C PHE A 174 -6.33 7.98 -15.64
N ARG A 175 -5.86 7.74 -14.40
CA ARG A 175 -5.96 8.74 -13.30
C ARG A 175 -4.98 9.90 -13.44
N ARG A 176 -4.01 9.81 -14.36
CA ARG A 176 -2.97 10.84 -14.57
C ARG A 176 -3.28 11.77 -15.76
N LEU A 177 -4.21 11.37 -16.63
CA LEU A 177 -4.70 12.19 -17.76
C LEU A 177 -5.70 13.23 -17.24
#